data_AF-A0AW91-F1
#
_entry.id   AF-A0AW91-F1
#
_cell.length_a   1.000
_cell.length_b   1.000
_cell.length_c   1.000
_cell.angle_alpha   90.00
_cell.angle_beta   90.00
_cell.angle_gamma   90.00
#
_symmetry.space_group_name_H-M   'P 1'
#
loop_
_entity.id
_entity.type
_entity.pdbx_description
1 polymer ?
#
loop_
_entity_poly.entity_id
_entity_poly.type
_entity_poly.pdbx_seq_one_letter_code
_entity_poly.pdbx_strand_id
1 'polypeptide(L)'
;MGLKNILGRLATTRCHVLIVETPGHASVRMAVEQDLVERGWVPALSPADADILCLCGEPAADLAGVLDRIWDELPSPRARTTVVAAADIDGALTACARELADPERQASQAGARNNDAGSPDSGDHGQMDDGDMDHGSMDHGGMDMPMPDGIALAGQGSDRDGLDLDELQVPLGPVLPAWPAGLVLRCTLQGDVVMSAQAEWLSTGPGAEATVADSRAVVVHQTDLASRLLRLAGSTDAAGRMERIRNQALASGSAAASHGPLTAELSRLKRSFLLRRSLRGVGRVGTDAPRPEAGTDVWDRLLGMVEAAVSAAAGVYQPPSRLSRQVDAALLADLAAGLELGTVRLIVASFDLSPVAALTAAAR
;
A
#
# COMPACT_ATOMS: atom_id res chain seq x y z
N MET A 1 -11.59 31.88 -23.52
CA MET A 1 -11.25 30.75 -22.63
C MET A 1 -10.13 29.97 -23.29
N GLY A 2 -8.97 29.84 -22.63
CA GLY A 2 -7.78 29.22 -23.23
C GLY A 2 -7.81 27.69 -23.18
N LEU A 3 -7.12 27.04 -24.12
CA LEU A 3 -6.96 25.59 -24.23
C LEU A 3 -6.50 24.94 -22.91
N LYS A 4 -5.66 25.64 -22.15
CA LYS A 4 -5.15 25.21 -20.84
C LYS A 4 -6.27 25.01 -19.79
N ASN A 5 -7.29 25.86 -19.77
CA ASN A 5 -8.41 25.72 -18.82
C ASN A 5 -9.35 24.58 -19.21
N ILE A 6 -9.48 24.29 -20.51
CA ILE A 6 -10.28 23.15 -21.00
C ILE A 6 -9.54 21.84 -20.71
N LEU A 7 -8.23 21.79 -20.94
CA LEU A 7 -7.39 20.64 -20.62
C LEU A 7 -7.30 20.39 -19.11
N GLY A 8 -7.15 21.43 -18.27
CA GLY A 8 -7.17 21.28 -16.81
C GLY A 8 -8.51 20.76 -16.29
N ARG A 9 -9.63 21.25 -16.85
CA ARG A 9 -10.97 20.77 -16.48
C ARG A 9 -11.25 19.34 -16.95
N LEU A 10 -10.69 18.94 -18.10
CA LEU A 10 -10.70 17.55 -18.56
C LEU A 10 -9.80 16.65 -17.71
N ALA A 11 -8.63 17.13 -17.28
CA ALA A 11 -7.71 16.39 -16.41
C ALA A 11 -8.35 16.05 -15.05
N THR A 12 -9.24 16.92 -14.54
CA THR A 12 -9.97 16.66 -13.29
C THR A 12 -11.17 15.72 -13.42
N THR A 13 -11.49 15.24 -14.63
CA THR A 13 -12.63 14.32 -14.82
C THR A 13 -12.35 12.92 -14.31
N ARG A 14 -11.07 12.52 -14.23
CA ARG A 14 -10.64 11.22 -13.74
C ARG A 14 -9.30 11.36 -13.02
N CYS A 15 -9.33 11.91 -11.81
CA CYS A 15 -8.12 12.04 -11.01
C CYS A 15 -7.67 10.65 -10.51
N HIS A 16 -6.36 10.46 -10.47
CA HIS A 16 -5.70 9.33 -9.86
C HIS A 16 -5.29 9.71 -8.43
N VAL A 17 -5.81 8.99 -7.44
CA VAL A 17 -5.64 9.33 -6.02
C VAL A 17 -4.82 8.27 -5.30
N LEU A 18 -3.63 8.64 -4.85
CA LEU A 18 -2.83 7.80 -3.95
C LEU A 18 -3.40 7.92 -2.54
N ILE A 19 -4.12 6.89 -2.10
CA ILE A 19 -4.72 6.86 -0.76
C ILE A 19 -3.72 6.26 0.22
N VAL A 20 -3.42 7.00 1.29
CA VAL A 20 -2.58 6.52 2.39
C VAL A 20 -3.41 6.40 3.65
N GLU A 21 -3.52 5.19 4.20
CA GLU A 21 -4.20 4.94 5.46
C GLU A 21 -3.21 5.11 6.62
N THR A 22 -3.54 5.97 7.59
CA THR A 22 -2.85 5.97 8.88
C THR A 22 -3.39 4.82 9.74
N PRO A 23 -2.53 4.15 10.55
CA PRO A 23 -2.97 3.07 11.44
C PRO A 23 -4.25 3.41 12.22
N GLY A 24 -5.29 2.59 12.07
CA GLY A 24 -6.58 2.75 12.77
C GLY A 24 -7.66 3.52 11.99
N HIS A 25 -7.36 4.05 10.80
CA HIS A 25 -8.30 4.88 10.02
C HIS A 25 -8.88 4.17 8.78
N ALA A 26 -8.97 2.84 8.83
CA ALA A 26 -9.47 2.03 7.73
C ALA A 26 -10.89 2.43 7.26
N SER A 27 -11.77 2.85 8.18
CA SER A 27 -13.13 3.31 7.85
C SER A 27 -13.13 4.56 6.97
N VAL A 28 -12.22 5.51 7.24
CA VAL A 28 -12.05 6.73 6.42
C VAL A 28 -11.49 6.36 5.06
N ARG A 29 -10.46 5.49 4.99
CA ARG A 29 -9.94 4.97 3.71
C ARG A 29 -11.05 4.33 2.87
N MET A 30 -11.86 3.44 3.46
CA MET A 30 -12.97 2.79 2.75
C MET A 30 -14.01 3.79 2.22
N ALA A 31 -14.29 4.85 2.99
CA ALA A 31 -15.20 5.90 2.58
C ALA A 31 -14.62 6.73 1.42
N VAL A 32 -13.31 7.03 1.45
CA VAL A 32 -12.61 7.68 0.33
C VAL A 32 -12.66 6.80 -0.92
N GLU A 33 -12.35 5.50 -0.81
CA GLU A 33 -12.44 4.56 -1.94
C GLU A 33 -13.83 4.55 -2.59
N GLN A 34 -14.89 4.57 -1.78
CA GLN A 34 -16.27 4.62 -2.27
C GLN A 34 -16.58 5.94 -2.98
N ASP A 35 -16.14 7.07 -2.41
CA ASP A 35 -16.34 8.39 -3.02
C ASP A 35 -15.56 8.53 -4.35
N LEU A 36 -14.37 7.94 -4.49
CA LEU A 36 -13.66 7.88 -5.78
C LEU A 36 -14.49 7.16 -6.86
N VAL A 37 -15.12 6.04 -6.51
CA VAL A 37 -15.99 5.30 -7.44
C VAL A 37 -17.18 6.15 -7.85
N GLU A 38 -17.79 6.88 -6.92
CA GLU A 38 -18.93 7.77 -7.19
C GLU A 38 -18.56 8.95 -8.09
N ARG A 39 -17.32 9.46 -7.98
CA ARG A 39 -16.77 10.50 -8.87
C ARG A 39 -16.32 9.98 -10.24
N GLY A 40 -16.17 8.67 -10.40
CA GLY A 40 -15.51 8.07 -11.57
C GLY A 40 -13.99 8.26 -11.59
N TRP A 41 -13.39 8.56 -10.42
CA TRP A 41 -11.95 8.65 -10.21
C TRP A 41 -11.35 7.27 -9.93
N VAL A 42 -10.02 7.17 -9.85
CA VAL A 42 -9.34 5.89 -9.65
C VAL A 42 -8.29 5.97 -8.53
N PRO A 43 -8.10 4.89 -7.75
CA PRO A 43 -6.97 4.80 -6.85
C PRO A 43 -5.67 4.65 -7.68
N ALA A 44 -4.67 5.47 -7.37
CA ALA A 44 -3.35 5.39 -7.97
C ALA A 44 -2.57 4.18 -7.41
N LEU A 45 -1.72 3.57 -8.24
CA LEU A 45 -0.89 2.43 -7.82
C LEU A 45 0.53 2.83 -7.38
N SER A 46 0.96 4.05 -7.72
CA SER A 46 2.28 4.58 -7.39
C SER A 46 2.26 6.10 -7.30
N PRO A 47 3.23 6.73 -6.62
CA PRO A 47 3.39 8.19 -6.60
C PRO A 47 3.45 8.81 -8.00
N ALA A 48 4.13 8.15 -8.94
CA ALA A 48 4.28 8.62 -10.33
C ALA A 48 2.97 8.62 -11.13
N ASP A 49 1.96 7.88 -10.69
CA ASP A 49 0.63 7.77 -11.30
C ASP A 49 -0.41 8.66 -10.59
N ALA A 50 -0.03 9.39 -9.55
CA ALA A 50 -0.97 10.10 -8.68
C ALA A 50 -1.06 11.60 -8.97
N ASP A 51 -2.29 12.09 -9.12
CA ASP A 51 -2.61 13.53 -9.13
C ASP A 51 -2.86 14.05 -7.72
N ILE A 52 -3.41 13.19 -6.83
CA ILE A 52 -3.80 13.56 -5.47
C ILE A 52 -3.18 12.60 -4.47
N LEU A 53 -2.45 13.13 -3.49
CA LEU A 53 -2.07 12.39 -2.28
C LEU A 53 -3.16 12.61 -1.21
N CYS A 54 -3.92 11.57 -0.88
CA CYS A 54 -5.01 11.62 0.09
C CYS A 54 -4.67 10.81 1.34
N LEU A 55 -4.39 11.51 2.44
CA LEU A 55 -4.12 10.90 3.73
C LEU A 55 -5.42 10.67 4.51
N CYS A 56 -5.65 9.44 4.97
CA CYS A 56 -6.78 9.07 5.81
C CYS A 56 -6.34 8.97 7.27
N GLY A 57 -6.75 9.93 8.09
CA GLY A 57 -6.36 10.12 9.49
C GLY A 57 -5.12 11.01 9.67
N GLU A 58 -4.72 11.23 10.92
CA GLU A 58 -3.57 12.07 11.26
C GLU A 58 -2.28 11.23 11.35
N PRO A 59 -1.18 11.63 10.69
CA PRO A 59 0.05 10.85 10.68
C PRO A 59 0.86 11.11 11.96
N ALA A 60 1.50 10.06 12.47
CA ALA A 60 2.60 10.24 13.41
C ALA A 60 3.86 10.80 12.72
N ALA A 61 4.83 11.26 13.49
CA ALA A 61 6.02 11.96 12.98
C ALA A 61 6.86 11.10 12.00
N ASP A 62 6.93 9.79 12.24
CA ASP A 62 7.63 8.83 11.38
C ASP A 62 6.99 8.69 9.99
N LEU A 63 5.65 8.64 9.92
CA LEU A 63 4.90 8.63 8.67
C LEU A 63 4.90 9.99 7.96
N ALA A 64 4.88 11.11 8.70
CA ALA A 64 4.90 12.45 8.12
C ALA A 64 6.11 12.67 7.20
N GLY A 65 7.32 12.28 7.65
CA GLY A 65 8.52 12.39 6.82
C GLY A 65 8.51 11.46 5.60
N VAL A 66 7.80 10.33 5.64
CA VAL A 66 7.59 9.46 4.46
C VAL A 66 6.66 10.13 3.46
N LEU A 67 5.58 10.76 3.95
CA LEU A 67 4.60 11.46 3.10
C LEU A 67 5.20 12.65 2.36
N ASP A 68 6.12 13.40 2.98
CA ASP A 68 6.81 14.50 2.31
C ASP A 68 7.69 13.99 1.15
N ARG A 69 8.40 12.86 1.33
CA ARG A 69 9.16 12.24 0.23
C ARG A 69 8.27 11.73 -0.91
N ILE A 70 7.12 11.14 -0.58
CA ILE A 70 6.16 10.71 -1.61
C ILE A 70 5.60 11.92 -2.35
N TRP A 71 5.29 13.00 -1.64
CA TRP A 71 4.88 14.26 -2.26
C TRP A 71 5.94 14.79 -3.22
N ASP A 72 7.22 14.74 -2.83
CA ASP A 72 8.45 14.70 -3.64
C ASP A 72 8.25 14.17 -5.06
N GLU A 73 7.86 12.90 -5.10
CA GLU A 73 7.81 12.05 -6.27
C GLU A 73 6.55 12.25 -7.13
N LEU A 74 5.49 12.88 -6.62
CA LEU A 74 4.27 13.13 -7.39
C LEU A 74 4.57 14.09 -8.56
N PRO A 75 4.15 13.78 -9.80
CA PRO A 75 4.29 14.70 -10.93
C PRO A 75 3.38 15.93 -10.76
N SER A 76 3.72 17.04 -11.40
CA SER A 76 2.78 18.17 -11.53
C SER A 76 1.87 17.96 -12.75
N PRO A 77 0.58 18.37 -12.71
CA PRO A 77 -0.10 19.02 -11.59
C PRO A 77 -0.44 18.04 -10.45
N ARG A 78 -0.32 18.50 -9.19
CA ARG A 78 -0.63 17.68 -8.01
C ARG A 78 -1.35 18.47 -6.91
N ALA A 79 -2.07 17.76 -6.06
CA ALA A 79 -2.71 18.28 -4.85
C ALA A 79 -2.55 17.28 -3.69
N ARG A 80 -2.59 17.75 -2.45
CA ARG A 80 -2.62 16.87 -1.28
C ARG A 80 -3.70 17.28 -0.30
N THR A 81 -4.28 16.30 0.39
CA THR A 81 -5.28 16.55 1.43
C THR A 81 -5.19 15.53 2.55
N THR A 82 -5.74 15.88 3.70
CA THR A 82 -5.90 15.00 4.86
C THR A 82 -7.37 14.96 5.23
N VAL A 83 -7.91 13.75 5.34
CA VAL A 83 -9.29 13.47 5.71
C VAL A 83 -9.27 12.70 7.02
N VAL A 84 -9.85 13.27 8.07
CA VAL A 84 -9.96 12.61 9.39
C VAL A 84 -11.36 12.05 9.61
N ALA A 85 -12.39 12.63 8.97
CA ALA A 85 -13.77 12.18 9.06
C ALA A 85 -14.42 12.04 7.68
N ALA A 86 -15.34 11.08 7.56
CA ALA A 86 -16.05 10.83 6.30
C ALA A 86 -16.86 12.04 5.79
N ALA A 87 -17.31 12.92 6.70
CA ALA A 87 -18.05 14.13 6.34
C ALA A 87 -17.21 15.16 5.56
N ASP A 88 -15.89 15.13 5.70
CA ASP A 88 -14.99 16.11 5.08
C ASP A 88 -14.52 15.67 3.67
N ILE A 89 -14.79 14.42 3.27
CA ILE A 89 -14.29 13.83 2.01
C ILE A 89 -14.68 14.67 0.80
N ASP A 90 -15.97 15.02 0.67
CA ASP A 90 -16.46 15.73 -0.51
C ASP A 90 -15.81 17.11 -0.66
N GLY A 91 -15.73 17.86 0.43
CA GLY A 91 -15.08 19.16 0.47
C GLY A 91 -13.59 19.08 0.14
N ALA A 92 -12.90 18.13 0.75
CA ALA A 92 -11.47 17.90 0.58
C ALA A 92 -11.11 17.54 -0.86
N LEU A 93 -11.77 16.54 -1.46
CA LEU A 93 -11.46 16.09 -2.81
C LEU A 93 -11.92 17.09 -3.88
N THR A 94 -13.04 17.80 -3.64
CA THR A 94 -13.46 18.91 -4.51
C THR A 94 -12.46 20.07 -4.48
N ALA A 95 -11.85 20.37 -3.32
CA ALA A 95 -10.80 21.36 -3.22
C ALA A 95 -9.55 20.95 -4.02
N CYS A 96 -9.11 19.69 -3.92
CA CYS A 96 -8.01 19.16 -4.73
C CYS A 96 -8.29 19.30 -6.23
N ALA A 97 -9.50 18.96 -6.71
CA ALA A 97 -9.85 19.14 -8.11
C ALA A 97 -9.75 20.61 -8.56
N ARG A 98 -10.15 21.56 -7.71
CA ARG A 98 -10.00 23.00 -8.02
C ARG A 98 -8.52 23.41 -8.09
N GLU A 99 -7.69 22.88 -7.20
CA GLU A 99 -6.25 23.16 -7.19
C GLU A 99 -5.53 22.59 -8.41
N LEU A 100 -5.87 21.37 -8.84
CA LEU A 100 -5.34 20.77 -10.06
C LEU A 100 -5.73 21.57 -11.32
N ALA A 101 -6.91 22.18 -11.31
CA ALA A 101 -7.40 23.00 -12.42
C ALA A 101 -6.88 24.44 -12.41
N ASP A 102 -6.04 24.85 -11.45
CA ASP A 102 -5.52 26.21 -11.28
C ASP A 102 -4.02 26.29 -11.70
N PRO A 103 -3.72 26.75 -12.93
CA PRO A 103 -2.33 26.79 -13.43
C PRO A 103 -1.42 27.74 -12.66
N GLU A 104 -1.95 28.82 -12.07
CA GLU A 104 -1.15 29.81 -11.34
C GLU A 104 -0.67 29.23 -10.00
N ARG A 105 -1.55 28.50 -9.31
CA ARG A 105 -1.16 27.75 -8.11
C ARG A 105 -0.16 26.65 -8.42
N GLN A 106 -0.37 25.89 -9.51
CA GLN A 106 0.55 24.83 -9.91
C GLN A 106 1.94 25.39 -10.27
N ALA A 107 2.01 26.52 -10.98
CA ALA A 107 3.27 27.18 -11.31
C ALA A 107 3.99 27.72 -10.06
N SER A 108 3.24 28.31 -9.12
CA SER A 108 3.80 28.81 -7.85
C SER A 108 4.38 27.68 -7.00
N GLN A 109 3.70 26.54 -6.96
CA GLN A 109 4.16 25.35 -6.24
C GLN A 109 5.41 24.72 -6.87
N ALA A 110 5.49 24.68 -8.19
CA ALA A 110 6.69 24.24 -8.90
C ALA A 110 7.88 25.20 -8.68
N GLY A 111 7.63 26.51 -8.67
CA GLY A 111 8.64 27.53 -8.39
C GLY A 111 9.22 27.44 -6.98
N ALA A 112 8.39 27.14 -5.97
CA ALA A 112 8.86 26.93 -4.60
C ALA A 112 9.86 25.76 -4.48
N ARG A 113 9.62 24.66 -5.21
CA ARG A 113 10.55 23.51 -5.24
C ARG A 113 11.92 23.85 -5.82
N ASN A 114 11.97 24.62 -6.90
CA ASN A 114 13.24 25.00 -7.51
C ASN A 114 14.09 25.87 -6.58
N ASN A 115 13.44 26.64 -5.70
CA ASN A 115 14.13 27.48 -4.71
C ASN A 115 14.67 26.66 -3.53
N ASP A 116 13.94 25.63 -3.08
CA ASP A 116 14.41 24.72 -2.00
C ASP A 116 15.48 23.73 -2.47
N ALA A 117 15.47 23.32 -3.75
CA ALA A 117 16.53 22.52 -4.36
C ALA A 117 17.81 23.34 -4.70
N GLY A 118 17.77 24.66 -4.50
CA GLY A 118 18.79 25.63 -4.92
C GLY A 118 19.75 26.07 -3.81
N SER A 119 20.23 25.17 -2.95
CA SER A 119 21.45 25.41 -2.16
C SER A 119 22.39 24.21 -2.14
N PRO A 120 23.08 23.94 -3.27
CA PRO A 120 24.49 23.64 -3.26
C PRO A 120 25.27 24.94 -3.49
N ASP A 121 26.20 25.19 -2.57
CA ASP A 121 27.33 26.11 -2.69
C ASP A 121 27.84 26.20 -4.15
N SER A 122 27.34 27.18 -4.90
CA SER A 122 27.79 27.44 -6.26
C SER A 122 29.07 28.26 -6.13
N GLY A 123 30.16 27.52 -5.94
CA GLY A 123 31.51 28.01 -6.10
C GLY A 123 31.64 28.77 -7.41
N ASP A 124 32.16 29.98 -7.27
CA ASP A 124 32.72 30.84 -8.29
C ASP A 124 33.46 30.05 -9.39
N HIS A 125 32.81 29.86 -10.53
CA HIS A 125 33.48 29.41 -11.74
C HIS A 125 33.74 30.61 -12.64
N GLY A 126 34.90 31.23 -12.36
CA GLY A 126 35.53 32.20 -13.22
C GLY A 126 35.75 31.68 -14.64
N GLN A 127 35.58 32.63 -15.56
CA GLN A 127 36.05 32.67 -16.94
C GLN A 127 37.14 31.64 -17.29
N MET A 128 36.83 30.76 -18.24
CA MET A 128 37.86 30.05 -19.01
C MET A 128 37.63 30.27 -20.49
N ASP A 129 38.73 30.68 -21.10
CA ASP A 129 39.01 31.09 -22.47
C ASP A 129 39.04 29.84 -23.39
N ASP A 130 38.42 29.96 -24.56
CA ASP A 130 38.37 28.92 -25.58
C ASP A 130 39.73 28.81 -26.28
N GLY A 131 40.60 27.97 -25.74
CA GLY A 131 41.89 27.58 -26.31
C GLY A 131 41.84 26.21 -26.98
N ASP A 132 41.81 26.23 -28.30
CA ASP A 132 42.03 25.15 -29.28
C ASP A 132 43.19 24.20 -28.91
N MET A 133 42.94 22.90 -28.69
CA MET A 133 43.98 21.86 -28.64
C MET A 133 43.51 20.48 -29.17
N ASP A 134 44.04 20.19 -30.36
CA ASP A 134 44.47 18.94 -30.99
C ASP A 134 44.27 17.58 -30.28
N HIS A 135 43.63 16.64 -31.00
CA HIS A 135 43.41 15.26 -30.59
C HIS A 135 44.58 14.34 -31.00
N GLY A 136 45.55 14.19 -30.09
CA GLY A 136 46.60 13.16 -30.17
C GLY A 136 46.21 11.86 -29.45
N SER A 137 46.29 10.74 -30.17
CA SER A 137 46.06 9.37 -29.70
C SER A 137 46.98 8.92 -28.56
N MET A 138 46.47 8.24 -27.53
CA MET A 138 47.22 7.24 -26.76
C MET A 138 46.33 6.09 -26.29
N ASP A 139 46.88 4.88 -26.42
CA ASP A 139 46.38 3.58 -26.00
C ASP A 139 47.00 3.18 -24.64
N HIS A 140 46.31 2.25 -23.97
CA HIS A 140 46.71 1.39 -22.85
C HIS A 140 46.64 1.91 -21.40
N GLY A 141 45.96 1.10 -20.57
CA GLY A 141 46.39 0.84 -19.19
C GLY A 141 45.27 0.96 -18.15
N GLY A 142 44.95 -0.15 -17.49
CA GLY A 142 43.98 -0.23 -16.41
C GLY A 142 44.20 0.84 -15.34
N MET A 143 43.18 1.66 -15.15
CA MET A 143 43.04 2.60 -14.06
C MET A 143 41.67 2.35 -13.45
N ASP A 144 41.69 2.09 -12.15
CA ASP A 144 40.59 2.21 -11.21
C ASP A 144 39.65 3.33 -11.65
N MET A 145 38.47 2.99 -12.16
CA MET A 145 37.53 3.97 -12.67
C MET A 145 37.03 4.78 -11.48
N PRO A 146 37.35 6.08 -11.36
CA PRO A 146 36.75 6.90 -10.34
C PRO A 146 35.25 6.92 -10.60
N MET A 147 34.52 6.38 -9.63
CA MET A 147 33.06 6.25 -9.65
C MET A 147 32.46 7.63 -9.93
N PRO A 148 31.66 7.81 -10.99
CA PRO A 148 30.96 9.06 -11.23
C PRO A 148 30.12 9.42 -9.98
N ASP A 149 30.33 10.63 -9.46
CA ASP A 149 29.62 11.23 -8.32
C ASP A 149 29.79 10.58 -6.92
N GLY A 150 30.71 9.63 -6.73
CA GLY A 150 31.00 9.06 -5.40
C GLY A 150 29.83 8.28 -4.77
N ILE A 151 28.80 7.95 -5.56
CA ILE A 151 27.72 7.05 -5.15
C ILE A 151 28.26 5.63 -5.26
N ALA A 152 28.37 4.93 -4.13
CA ALA A 152 28.79 3.54 -4.12
C ALA A 152 27.81 2.71 -4.98
N LEU A 153 28.35 1.90 -5.89
CA LEU A 153 27.57 0.89 -6.60
C LEU A 153 26.96 -0.06 -5.58
N ALA A 154 25.77 -0.58 -5.89
CA ALA A 154 25.14 -1.63 -5.09
C ALA A 154 26.10 -2.81 -4.92
N GLY A 155 26.09 -3.44 -3.74
CA GLY A 155 26.85 -4.66 -3.52
C GLY A 155 26.36 -5.79 -4.42
N GLN A 156 27.23 -6.74 -4.75
CA GLN A 156 26.85 -7.95 -5.49
C GLN A 156 26.64 -9.11 -4.50
N GLY A 157 25.55 -9.84 -4.65
CA GLY A 157 25.32 -11.11 -3.96
C GLY A 157 25.26 -12.26 -4.95
N SER A 158 25.73 -13.44 -4.54
CA SER A 158 25.69 -14.64 -5.39
C SER A 158 24.26 -15.18 -5.50
N ASP A 159 23.69 -15.21 -6.71
CA ASP A 159 22.35 -15.76 -6.98
C ASP A 159 22.34 -17.30 -7.06
N ARG A 160 21.15 -17.90 -6.96
CA ARG A 160 20.84 -19.34 -7.08
C ARG A 160 21.31 -19.98 -8.38
N ASP A 161 21.45 -19.20 -9.46
CA ASP A 161 21.85 -19.66 -10.78
C ASP A 161 23.32 -19.31 -11.13
N GLY A 162 24.05 -18.70 -10.20
CA GLY A 162 25.44 -18.29 -10.37
C GLY A 162 25.61 -16.96 -11.12
N LEU A 163 24.56 -16.16 -11.26
CA LEU A 163 24.65 -14.77 -11.69
C LEU A 163 24.85 -13.85 -10.48
N ASP A 164 25.75 -12.88 -10.60
CA ASP A 164 25.90 -11.83 -9.59
C ASP A 164 24.87 -10.73 -9.88
N LEU A 165 23.86 -10.62 -9.02
CA LEU A 165 22.83 -9.58 -9.11
C LEU A 165 23.07 -8.49 -8.07
N ASP A 166 22.73 -7.25 -8.44
CA ASP A 166 22.78 -6.10 -7.54
C ASP A 166 21.88 -6.33 -6.32
N GLU A 167 22.45 -6.07 -5.14
CA GLU A 167 21.75 -6.10 -3.87
C GLU A 167 21.09 -4.74 -3.61
N LEU A 168 19.75 -4.71 -3.61
CA LEU A 168 18.97 -3.50 -3.41
C LEU A 168 18.27 -3.54 -2.06
N GLN A 169 18.52 -2.53 -1.23
CA GLN A 169 17.80 -2.33 0.03
C GLN A 169 16.51 -1.55 -0.24
N VAL A 170 15.38 -2.25 -0.24
CA VAL A 170 14.07 -1.70 -0.63
C VAL A 170 13.08 -1.79 0.54
N PRO A 171 12.59 -0.65 1.08
CA PRO A 171 11.47 -0.65 2.01
C PRO A 171 10.16 -0.88 1.25
N LEU A 172 9.41 -1.91 1.66
CA LEU A 172 8.04 -2.15 1.18
C LEU A 172 7.05 -1.59 2.19
N GLY A 173 6.15 -0.71 1.72
CA GLY A 173 5.22 0.01 2.59
C GLY A 173 5.83 1.31 3.14
N PRO A 174 5.06 2.09 3.92
CA PRO A 174 3.71 1.80 4.41
C PRO A 174 2.60 2.17 3.42
N VAL A 175 2.94 2.75 2.26
CA VAL A 175 1.98 3.35 1.32
C VAL A 175 1.66 2.48 0.09
N LEU A 176 2.10 1.22 0.09
CA LEU A 176 1.89 0.32 -1.05
C LEU A 176 0.38 0.00 -1.21
N PRO A 177 -0.12 -0.13 -2.46
CA PRO A 177 -1.49 -0.57 -2.68
C PRO A 177 -1.76 -1.94 -2.07
N ALA A 178 -2.92 -2.08 -1.42
CA ALA A 178 -3.36 -3.28 -0.71
C ALA A 178 -2.39 -3.74 0.41
N TRP A 179 -1.64 -2.80 0.98
CA TRP A 179 -0.72 -3.05 2.10
C TRP A 179 -1.36 -2.68 3.45
N PRO A 180 -0.96 -3.34 4.56
CA PRO A 180 -1.39 -2.96 5.90
C PRO A 180 -0.88 -1.58 6.30
N ALA A 181 -1.75 -0.76 6.89
CA ALA A 181 -1.40 0.58 7.33
C ALA A 181 -0.31 0.53 8.42
N GLY A 182 0.78 1.26 8.21
CA GLY A 182 1.89 1.35 9.16
C GLY A 182 2.90 0.21 9.12
N LEU A 183 2.70 -0.85 8.33
CA LEU A 183 3.72 -1.89 8.16
C LEU A 183 4.81 -1.42 7.20
N VAL A 184 6.07 -1.58 7.59
CA VAL A 184 7.24 -1.45 6.72
C VAL A 184 8.00 -2.77 6.73
N LEU A 185 8.20 -3.38 5.56
CA LEU A 185 9.07 -4.54 5.41
C LEU A 185 10.35 -4.09 4.71
N ARG A 186 11.45 -3.99 5.46
CA ARG A 186 12.77 -3.65 4.92
C ARG A 186 13.36 -4.90 4.29
N CYS A 187 13.41 -4.92 2.96
CA CYS A 187 13.87 -6.08 2.21
C CYS A 187 15.23 -5.82 1.59
N THR A 188 16.06 -6.86 1.57
CA THR A 188 17.20 -6.96 0.66
C THR A 188 16.73 -7.74 -0.56
N LEU A 189 16.71 -7.10 -1.72
CA LEU A 189 16.27 -7.69 -2.99
C LEU A 189 17.46 -7.99 -3.89
N GLN A 190 17.37 -9.11 -4.61
CA GLN A 190 18.17 -9.36 -5.81
C GLN A 190 17.22 -9.74 -6.93
N GLY A 191 17.11 -8.88 -7.94
CA GLY A 191 16.00 -8.96 -8.89
C GLY A 191 14.65 -8.78 -8.18
N ASP A 192 13.75 -9.76 -8.31
CA ASP A 192 12.45 -9.78 -7.64
C ASP A 192 12.41 -10.66 -6.38
N VAL A 193 13.53 -11.31 -6.03
CA VAL A 193 13.62 -12.23 -4.88
C VAL A 193 14.04 -11.47 -3.63
N VAL A 194 13.31 -11.69 -2.54
CA VAL A 194 13.65 -11.18 -1.20
C VAL A 194 14.68 -12.10 -0.57
N MET A 195 15.92 -11.65 -0.42
CA MET A 195 17.00 -12.42 0.21
C MET A 195 16.93 -12.37 1.75
N SER A 196 16.60 -11.20 2.29
CA SER A 196 16.33 -11.02 3.71
C SER A 196 15.25 -9.97 3.93
N ALA A 197 14.56 -10.04 5.06
CA ALA A 197 13.51 -9.08 5.40
C ALA A 197 13.51 -8.75 6.90
N GLN A 198 13.09 -7.54 7.24
CA GLN A 198 12.81 -7.12 8.61
C GLN A 198 11.50 -6.35 8.63
N ALA A 199 10.55 -6.75 9.49
CA ALA A 199 9.27 -6.06 9.63
C ALA A 199 9.31 -5.04 10.77
N GLU A 200 8.79 -3.84 10.51
CA GLU A 200 8.70 -2.72 11.43
C GLU A 200 7.28 -2.13 11.36
N TRP A 201 6.77 -1.65 12.49
CA TRP A 201 5.48 -0.97 12.58
C TRP A 201 5.69 0.49 12.91
N LEU A 202 5.16 1.36 12.05
CA LEU A 202 5.08 2.80 12.32
C LEU A 202 4.10 3.09 13.45
N SER A 203 4.35 4.22 14.11
CA SER A 203 3.56 4.70 15.23
C SER A 203 2.12 4.98 14.82
N THR A 204 1.17 4.64 15.69
CA THR A 204 -0.23 5.06 15.53
C THR A 204 -0.35 6.55 15.79
N GLY A 205 -0.97 7.29 14.87
CA GLY A 205 -1.33 8.69 15.08
C GLY A 205 -2.37 8.88 16.19
N PRO A 206 -2.60 10.13 16.64
CA PRO A 206 -3.67 10.44 17.58
C PRO A 206 -5.04 10.07 17.00
N GLY A 207 -6.00 9.72 17.86
CA GLY A 207 -7.39 9.46 17.44
C GLY A 207 -7.69 8.04 16.94
N ALA A 208 -6.74 7.10 17.00
CA ALA A 208 -7.01 5.69 16.74
C ALA A 208 -7.99 5.11 17.78
N GLU A 209 -9.28 5.01 17.43
CA GLU A 209 -10.30 4.48 18.32
C GLU A 209 -10.34 2.96 18.29
N ALA A 210 -10.21 2.35 19.47
CA ALA A 210 -10.49 0.93 19.68
C ALA A 210 -12.02 0.71 19.64
N THR A 211 -12.56 0.28 18.50
CA THR A 211 -14.00 0.01 18.36
C THR A 211 -14.34 -1.43 18.78
N VAL A 212 -15.19 -1.63 19.79
CA VAL A 212 -15.67 -2.98 20.14
C VAL A 212 -16.26 -3.65 18.90
N ALA A 213 -15.66 -4.77 18.50
CA ALA A 213 -16.07 -5.47 17.28
C ALA A 213 -17.47 -6.05 17.45
N ASP A 214 -18.47 -5.38 16.87
CA ASP A 214 -19.79 -5.96 16.64
C ASP A 214 -19.79 -6.80 15.35
N SER A 215 -20.88 -7.53 15.11
CA SER A 215 -21.02 -8.35 13.89
C SER A 215 -20.82 -7.55 12.59
N ARG A 216 -21.20 -6.27 12.57
CA ARG A 216 -21.06 -5.42 11.38
C ARG A 216 -19.59 -5.05 11.16
N ALA A 217 -18.88 -4.66 12.21
CA ALA A 217 -17.46 -4.36 12.17
C ALA A 217 -16.66 -5.58 11.67
N VAL A 218 -17.00 -6.79 12.13
CA VAL A 218 -16.38 -8.03 11.63
C VAL A 218 -16.65 -8.25 10.14
N VAL A 219 -17.90 -8.08 9.68
CA VAL A 219 -18.22 -8.19 8.24
C VAL A 219 -17.42 -7.18 7.43
N VAL A 220 -17.39 -5.91 7.83
CA VAL A 220 -16.66 -4.84 7.12
C VAL A 220 -15.17 -5.13 7.07
N HIS A 221 -14.57 -5.48 8.20
CA HIS A 221 -13.15 -5.76 8.30
C HIS A 221 -12.73 -6.98 7.47
N GLN A 222 -13.42 -8.11 7.62
CA GLN A 222 -13.09 -9.33 6.90
C GLN A 222 -13.34 -9.22 5.40
N THR A 223 -14.37 -8.48 4.98
CA THR A 223 -14.62 -8.23 3.56
C THR A 223 -13.58 -7.31 2.93
N ASP A 224 -13.04 -6.36 3.69
CA ASP A 224 -11.93 -5.50 3.28
C ASP A 224 -10.60 -6.27 3.12
N LEU A 225 -10.24 -7.12 4.10
CA LEU A 225 -9.06 -7.97 3.99
C LEU A 225 -9.16 -8.90 2.77
N ALA A 226 -10.32 -9.56 2.60
CA ALA A 226 -10.55 -10.44 1.48
C ALA A 226 -10.49 -9.70 0.13
N SER A 227 -11.05 -8.48 0.02
CA SER A 227 -11.02 -7.73 -1.23
C SER A 227 -9.59 -7.32 -1.62
N ARG A 228 -8.79 -6.84 -0.67
CA ARG A 228 -7.37 -6.49 -0.89
C ARG A 228 -6.57 -7.69 -1.39
N LEU A 229 -6.71 -8.85 -0.74
CA LEU A 229 -6.03 -10.08 -1.15
C LEU A 229 -6.49 -10.57 -2.53
N LEU A 230 -7.80 -10.57 -2.80
CA LEU A 230 -8.36 -10.97 -4.10
C LEU A 230 -7.88 -10.06 -5.23
N ARG A 231 -7.72 -8.77 -4.96
CA ARG A 231 -7.19 -7.79 -5.92
C ARG A 231 -5.72 -8.07 -6.25
N LEU A 232 -4.89 -8.36 -5.25
CA LEU A 232 -3.50 -8.78 -5.46
C LEU A 232 -3.39 -10.11 -6.19
N ALA A 233 -4.30 -11.05 -5.92
CA ALA A 233 -4.37 -12.33 -6.63
C ALA A 233 -4.93 -12.22 -8.07
N GLY A 234 -5.22 -11.01 -8.55
CA GLY A 234 -5.73 -10.76 -9.91
C GLY A 234 -7.23 -11.03 -10.11
N SER A 235 -7.99 -11.33 -9.05
CA SER A 235 -9.44 -11.57 -9.12
C SER A 235 -10.24 -10.30 -8.86
N THR A 236 -10.15 -9.36 -9.80
CA THR A 236 -10.80 -8.04 -9.71
C THR A 236 -12.32 -8.13 -9.52
N ASP A 237 -12.99 -9.08 -10.17
CA ASP A 237 -14.43 -9.27 -10.03
C ASP A 237 -14.84 -9.76 -8.63
N ALA A 238 -14.06 -10.65 -8.03
CA ALA A 238 -14.31 -11.15 -6.68
C ALA A 238 -14.01 -10.06 -5.65
N ALA A 239 -12.91 -9.32 -5.82
CA ALA A 239 -12.58 -8.16 -5.00
C ALA A 239 -13.71 -7.12 -5.03
N GLY A 240 -14.23 -6.77 -6.21
CA GLY A 240 -15.33 -5.83 -6.36
C GLY A 240 -16.66 -6.32 -5.78
N ARG A 241 -16.92 -7.64 -5.73
CA ARG A 241 -18.07 -8.18 -4.99
C ARG A 241 -17.89 -8.03 -3.48
N MET A 242 -16.70 -8.32 -2.96
CA MET A 242 -16.39 -8.13 -1.54
C MET A 242 -16.49 -6.66 -1.11
N GLU A 243 -15.98 -5.72 -1.92
CA GLU A 243 -16.10 -4.28 -1.70
C GLU A 243 -17.56 -3.81 -1.70
N ARG A 244 -18.40 -4.31 -2.60
CA ARG A 244 -19.84 -4.00 -2.58
C ARG A 244 -20.52 -4.47 -1.31
N ILE A 245 -20.20 -5.68 -0.83
CA ILE A 245 -20.72 -6.21 0.44
C ILE A 245 -20.25 -5.34 1.60
N ARG A 246 -18.95 -4.99 1.64
CA ARG A 246 -18.34 -4.09 2.63
C ARG A 246 -19.07 -2.75 2.69
N ASN A 247 -19.23 -2.09 1.55
CA ASN A 247 -19.83 -0.76 1.47
C ASN A 247 -21.34 -0.81 1.81
N GLN A 248 -22.04 -1.89 1.45
CA GLN A 248 -23.42 -2.10 1.88
C GLN A 248 -23.53 -2.29 3.40
N ALA A 249 -22.61 -3.04 4.02
CA ALA A 249 -22.57 -3.22 5.48
C ALA A 249 -22.25 -1.91 6.21
N LEU A 250 -21.38 -1.06 5.63
CA LEU A 250 -21.12 0.28 6.12
C LEU A 250 -22.40 1.15 6.08
N ALA A 251 -23.16 1.11 4.98
CA ALA A 251 -24.36 1.94 4.79
C ALA A 251 -25.61 1.44 5.55
N SER A 252 -25.84 0.13 5.65
CA SER A 252 -27.09 -0.45 6.16
C SER A 252 -27.24 -0.42 7.69
N GLY A 253 -26.14 -0.22 8.41
CA GLY A 253 -26.09 -0.35 9.87
C GLY A 253 -26.34 -1.78 10.38
N SER A 254 -26.43 -2.81 9.51
CA SER A 254 -26.77 -4.18 9.88
C SER A 254 -25.93 -5.23 9.16
N ALA A 255 -25.36 -6.16 9.94
CA ALA A 255 -24.60 -7.29 9.42
C ALA A 255 -25.47 -8.33 8.70
N ALA A 256 -26.73 -8.51 9.14
CA ALA A 256 -27.60 -9.59 8.68
C ALA A 256 -27.92 -9.54 7.18
N ALA A 257 -28.03 -8.34 6.62
CA ALA A 257 -28.27 -8.14 5.19
C ALA A 257 -27.14 -8.71 4.31
N SER A 258 -25.93 -8.85 4.86
CA SER A 258 -24.75 -9.33 4.14
C SER A 258 -24.66 -10.87 4.08
N HIS A 259 -25.44 -11.60 4.90
CA HIS A 259 -25.31 -13.06 5.04
C HIS A 259 -25.52 -13.82 3.72
N GLY A 260 -26.57 -13.49 2.97
CA GLY A 260 -26.88 -14.10 1.67
C GLY A 260 -25.79 -13.87 0.63
N PRO A 261 -25.42 -12.60 0.34
CA PRO A 261 -24.30 -12.26 -0.54
C PRO A 261 -22.97 -12.95 -0.17
N LEU A 262 -22.61 -12.96 1.12
CA LEU A 262 -21.39 -13.60 1.61
C LEU A 262 -21.39 -15.12 1.40
N THR A 263 -22.50 -15.80 1.70
CA THR A 263 -22.64 -17.25 1.50
C THR A 263 -22.51 -17.62 0.01
N ALA A 264 -23.09 -16.79 -0.86
CA ALA A 264 -22.96 -16.97 -2.30
C ALA A 264 -21.51 -16.78 -2.77
N GLU A 265 -20.81 -15.78 -2.25
CA GLU A 265 -19.41 -15.53 -2.62
C GLU A 265 -18.47 -16.63 -2.11
N LEU A 266 -18.64 -17.07 -0.86
CA LEU A 266 -17.90 -18.20 -0.31
C LEU A 266 -18.06 -19.46 -1.18
N SER A 267 -19.28 -19.72 -1.66
CA SER A 267 -19.56 -20.84 -2.56
C SER A 267 -18.88 -20.70 -3.92
N ARG A 268 -18.78 -19.47 -4.47
CA ARG A 268 -18.06 -19.19 -5.72
C ARG A 268 -16.56 -19.37 -5.53
N LEU A 269 -15.99 -18.85 -4.45
CA LEU A 269 -14.57 -19.01 -4.12
C LEU A 269 -14.22 -20.50 -3.98
N LYS A 270 -14.98 -21.28 -3.20
CA LYS A 270 -14.74 -22.73 -3.04
C LYS A 270 -14.73 -23.51 -4.37
N ARG A 271 -15.36 -22.99 -5.42
CA ARG A 271 -15.39 -23.58 -6.78
C ARG A 271 -14.32 -23.01 -7.72
N SER A 272 -13.61 -21.96 -7.32
CA SER A 272 -12.58 -21.32 -8.15
C SER A 272 -11.29 -22.14 -8.15
N PHE A 273 -11.12 -22.96 -9.19
CA PHE A 273 -9.94 -23.80 -9.34
C PHE A 273 -8.65 -22.98 -9.50
N LEU A 274 -8.68 -21.93 -10.31
CA LEU A 274 -7.49 -21.10 -10.57
C LEU A 274 -7.00 -20.42 -9.30
N LEU A 275 -7.89 -19.75 -8.55
CA LEU A 275 -7.50 -19.09 -7.30
C LEU A 275 -6.98 -20.09 -6.27
N ARG A 276 -7.66 -21.23 -6.13
CA ARG A 276 -7.20 -22.30 -5.24
C ARG A 276 -5.82 -22.78 -5.64
N ARG A 277 -5.55 -22.97 -6.94
CA ARG A 277 -4.24 -23.44 -7.42
C ARG A 277 -3.15 -22.40 -7.23
N SER A 278 -3.46 -21.11 -7.39
CA SER A 278 -2.49 -20.03 -7.25
C SER A 278 -2.12 -19.70 -5.81
N LEU A 279 -3.05 -19.85 -4.87
CA LEU A 279 -2.86 -19.42 -3.48
C LEU A 279 -2.51 -20.56 -2.51
N ARG A 280 -2.81 -21.81 -2.89
CA ARG A 280 -2.56 -22.97 -2.03
C ARG A 280 -1.05 -23.24 -1.91
N GLY A 281 -0.60 -23.51 -0.69
CA GLY A 281 0.79 -23.73 -0.34
C GLY A 281 1.60 -22.45 -0.11
N VAL A 282 1.10 -21.28 -0.51
CA VAL A 282 1.79 -19.99 -0.36
C VAL A 282 1.76 -19.54 1.09
N GLY A 283 2.92 -19.12 1.64
CA GLY A 283 3.03 -18.59 3.00
C GLY A 283 2.47 -19.52 4.06
N ARG A 284 2.81 -20.81 3.96
CA ARG A 284 2.33 -21.84 4.87
C ARG A 284 2.92 -21.60 6.26
N VAL A 285 2.04 -21.39 7.23
CA VAL A 285 2.39 -21.33 8.65
C VAL A 285 2.01 -22.66 9.28
N GLY A 286 3.00 -23.40 9.78
CA GLY A 286 2.76 -24.64 10.50
C GLY A 286 1.94 -24.41 11.78
N THR A 287 1.16 -25.40 12.15
CA THR A 287 0.64 -25.50 13.52
C THR A 287 1.56 -26.39 14.34
N ASP A 288 1.56 -26.26 15.67
CA ASP A 288 2.27 -27.18 16.59
C ASP A 288 1.73 -28.64 16.51
N ALA A 289 0.84 -28.94 15.57
CA ALA A 289 0.27 -30.25 15.36
C ALA A 289 1.26 -31.19 14.64
N PRO A 290 1.29 -32.49 15.00
CA PRO A 290 2.30 -33.46 14.53
C PRO A 290 2.19 -33.87 13.05
N ARG A 291 1.34 -33.21 12.25
CA ARG A 291 1.19 -33.51 10.82
C ARG A 291 1.83 -32.38 9.99
N PRO A 292 2.74 -32.66 9.05
CA PRO A 292 3.36 -31.63 8.18
C PRO A 292 2.33 -30.89 7.31
N GLU A 293 1.13 -31.45 7.18
CA GLU A 293 0.01 -30.87 6.44
C GLU A 293 -0.83 -29.88 7.27
N ALA A 294 -0.61 -29.84 8.60
CA ALA A 294 -1.36 -29.01 9.53
C ALA A 294 -0.77 -27.60 9.59
N GLY A 295 -1.50 -26.63 9.06
CA GLY A 295 -1.09 -25.24 8.91
C GLY A 295 -2.17 -24.44 8.19
N THR A 296 -1.92 -23.15 8.02
CA THR A 296 -2.73 -22.32 7.11
C THR A 296 -1.82 -21.76 6.02
N ASP A 297 -2.30 -21.77 4.78
CA ASP A 297 -1.71 -21.03 3.68
C ASP A 297 -2.59 -19.84 3.28
N VAL A 298 -2.18 -19.07 2.26
CA VAL A 298 -2.95 -17.89 1.80
C VAL A 298 -4.37 -18.26 1.39
N TRP A 299 -4.58 -19.45 0.79
CA TRP A 299 -5.92 -19.91 0.40
C TRP A 299 -6.80 -20.19 1.62
N ASP A 300 -6.26 -20.90 2.62
CA ASP A 300 -6.98 -21.19 3.85
C ASP A 300 -7.35 -19.91 4.61
N ARG A 301 -6.43 -18.92 4.66
CA ARG A 301 -6.69 -17.62 5.29
C ARG A 301 -7.75 -16.81 4.56
N LEU A 302 -7.74 -16.78 3.22
CA LEU A 302 -8.79 -16.13 2.43
C LEU A 302 -10.17 -16.73 2.72
N LEU A 303 -10.29 -18.06 2.75
CA LEU A 303 -11.56 -18.72 3.09
C LEU A 303 -11.97 -18.41 4.53
N GLY A 304 -11.02 -18.40 5.47
CA GLY A 304 -11.25 -18.05 6.86
C GLY A 304 -11.80 -16.63 7.04
N MET A 305 -11.31 -15.64 6.28
CA MET A 305 -11.84 -14.27 6.31
C MET A 305 -13.33 -14.25 5.92
N VAL A 306 -13.67 -14.89 4.79
CA VAL A 306 -15.05 -14.91 4.29
C VAL A 306 -15.96 -15.73 5.20
N GLU A 307 -15.48 -16.84 5.76
CA GLU A 307 -16.21 -17.66 6.74
C GLU A 307 -16.48 -16.88 8.04
N ALA A 308 -15.51 -16.12 8.55
CA ALA A 308 -15.70 -15.23 9.68
C ALA A 308 -16.76 -14.16 9.40
N ALA A 309 -16.75 -13.55 8.21
CA ALA A 309 -17.78 -12.60 7.78
C ALA A 309 -19.18 -13.26 7.72
N VAL A 310 -19.28 -14.48 7.16
CA VAL A 310 -20.55 -15.24 7.12
C VAL A 310 -21.08 -15.50 8.52
N SER A 311 -20.23 -15.99 9.44
CA SER A 311 -20.62 -16.25 10.84
C SER A 311 -21.06 -14.97 11.55
N ALA A 312 -20.41 -13.84 11.28
CA ALA A 312 -20.77 -12.55 11.87
C ALA A 312 -22.12 -12.06 11.37
N ALA A 313 -22.34 -12.13 10.06
CA ALA A 313 -23.64 -11.80 9.45
C ALA A 313 -24.78 -12.72 9.95
N ALA A 314 -24.49 -13.97 10.33
CA ALA A 314 -25.44 -14.89 10.94
C ALA A 314 -25.66 -14.67 12.45
N GLY A 315 -24.91 -13.77 13.10
CA GLY A 315 -25.01 -13.52 14.54
C GLY A 315 -24.43 -14.65 15.41
N VAL A 316 -23.61 -15.54 14.83
CA VAL A 316 -22.99 -16.68 15.53
C VAL A 316 -21.46 -16.59 15.57
N TYR A 317 -20.90 -15.43 15.22
CA TYR A 317 -19.46 -15.22 15.29
C TYR A 317 -18.99 -15.25 16.73
N GLN A 318 -18.11 -16.20 17.00
CA GLN A 318 -17.32 -16.22 18.21
C GLN A 318 -15.94 -15.71 17.84
N PRO A 319 -15.45 -14.62 18.46
CA PRO A 319 -14.07 -14.21 18.25
C PRO A 319 -13.17 -15.38 18.65
N PRO A 320 -12.08 -15.64 17.92
CA PRO A 320 -11.16 -16.72 18.26
C PRO A 320 -10.73 -16.59 19.74
N SER A 321 -10.87 -17.68 20.50
CA SER A 321 -10.66 -17.72 21.96
C SER A 321 -9.21 -17.50 22.40
N ARG A 322 -8.28 -17.54 21.45
CA ARG A 322 -6.93 -17.01 21.60
C ARG A 322 -6.90 -15.73 20.78
N LEU A 323 -6.62 -14.62 21.46
CA LEU A 323 -6.14 -13.39 20.85
C LEU A 323 -5.39 -13.74 19.59
N SER A 324 -5.91 -13.27 18.45
CA SER A 324 -5.30 -13.37 17.13
C SER A 324 -3.81 -13.28 17.34
N ARG A 325 -3.10 -14.39 17.11
CA ARG A 325 -1.65 -14.48 17.29
C ARG A 325 -1.13 -13.29 16.49
N GLN A 326 -0.68 -12.23 17.17
CA GLN A 326 0.00 -11.13 16.49
C GLN A 326 1.05 -11.85 15.68
N VAL A 327 0.91 -11.76 14.36
CA VAL A 327 1.97 -12.26 13.49
C VAL A 327 3.15 -11.42 13.89
N ASP A 328 4.12 -12.05 14.55
CA ASP A 328 5.27 -11.30 15.01
C ASP A 328 6.05 -10.83 13.77
N ALA A 329 6.77 -9.73 13.95
CA ALA A 329 7.61 -9.18 12.90
C ALA A 329 8.61 -10.22 12.36
N ALA A 330 9.04 -11.14 13.23
CA ALA A 330 9.94 -12.24 12.90
C ALA A 330 9.31 -13.24 11.93
N LEU A 331 8.08 -13.71 12.17
CA LEU A 331 7.38 -14.62 11.28
C LEU A 331 7.13 -14.00 9.92
N LEU A 332 6.79 -12.71 9.84
CA LEU A 332 6.66 -12.03 8.54
C LEU A 332 7.98 -11.98 7.78
N ALA A 333 9.08 -11.68 8.47
CA ALA A 333 10.42 -11.68 7.90
C ALA A 333 10.82 -13.08 7.39
N ASP A 334 10.63 -14.10 8.22
CA ASP A 334 10.95 -15.50 7.91
C ASP A 334 10.12 -16.03 6.72
N LEU A 335 8.85 -15.64 6.64
CA LEU A 335 7.98 -16.02 5.53
C LEU A 335 8.31 -15.28 4.22
N ALA A 336 9.00 -14.14 4.29
CA ALA A 336 9.34 -13.35 3.10
C ALA A 336 10.65 -13.83 2.45
N ALA A 337 11.62 -14.29 3.24
CA ALA A 337 12.93 -14.69 2.75
C ALA A 337 12.86 -15.85 1.73
N GLY A 338 13.60 -15.71 0.64
CA GLY A 338 13.67 -16.65 -0.47
C GLY A 338 12.48 -16.63 -1.42
N LEU A 339 11.56 -15.67 -1.30
CA LEU A 339 10.36 -15.56 -2.15
C LEU A 339 10.39 -14.33 -3.06
N GLU A 340 9.71 -14.46 -4.20
CA GLU A 340 9.45 -13.33 -5.10
C GLU A 340 8.55 -12.28 -4.44
N LEU A 341 8.76 -11.01 -4.79
CA LEU A 341 8.04 -9.85 -4.26
C LEU A 341 6.51 -10.00 -4.37
N GLY A 342 6.02 -10.52 -5.49
CA GLY A 342 4.58 -10.77 -5.69
C GLY A 342 4.03 -11.78 -4.67
N THR A 343 4.79 -12.83 -4.39
CA THR A 343 4.45 -13.84 -3.38
C THR A 343 4.45 -13.24 -1.97
N VAL A 344 5.46 -12.44 -1.63
CA VAL A 344 5.53 -11.75 -0.33
C VAL A 344 4.32 -10.85 -0.10
N ARG A 345 3.88 -10.11 -1.13
CA ARG A 345 2.67 -9.27 -1.05
C ARG A 345 1.40 -10.08 -0.77
N LEU A 346 1.25 -11.26 -1.39
CA LEU A 346 0.13 -12.17 -1.11
C LEU A 346 0.15 -12.69 0.32
N ILE A 347 1.33 -13.02 0.85
CA ILE A 347 1.50 -13.48 2.23
C ILE A 347 1.10 -12.39 3.20
N VAL A 348 1.67 -11.18 3.07
CA VAL A 348 1.37 -10.04 3.94
C VAL A 348 -0.12 -9.71 3.92
N ALA A 349 -0.74 -9.62 2.73
CA ALA A 349 -2.17 -9.31 2.60
C ALA A 349 -3.11 -10.42 3.10
N SER A 350 -2.61 -11.64 3.29
CA SER A 350 -3.38 -12.76 3.84
C SER A 350 -3.46 -12.77 5.36
N PHE A 351 -2.70 -11.92 6.03
CA PHE A 351 -2.74 -11.78 7.48
C PHE A 351 -3.62 -10.59 7.88
N ASP A 352 -4.33 -10.76 8.98
CA ASP A 352 -4.98 -9.66 9.67
C ASP A 352 -3.93 -8.93 10.51
N LEU A 353 -3.28 -7.94 9.89
CA LEU A 353 -2.23 -7.13 10.49
C LEU A 353 -2.73 -5.73 10.85
N SER A 354 -4.05 -5.51 10.82
CA SER A 354 -4.59 -4.22 11.25
C SER A 354 -4.13 -3.93 12.69
N PRO A 355 -3.73 -2.69 13.00
CA PRO A 355 -3.32 -2.33 14.35
C PRO A 355 -4.38 -2.81 15.33
N VAL A 356 -3.98 -3.61 16.31
CA VAL A 356 -4.89 -4.22 17.30
C VAL A 356 -5.37 -3.14 18.27
N ALA A 357 -6.11 -2.17 17.75
CA ALA A 357 -7.08 -1.40 18.50
C ALA A 357 -8.44 -2.07 18.23
N ALA A 358 -8.78 -3.03 19.09
CA ALA A 358 -10.10 -3.65 19.26
C ALA A 358 -10.46 -4.97 18.56
N LEU A 359 -9.87 -6.06 19.08
CA LEU A 359 -10.60 -7.32 19.28
C LEU A 359 -10.56 -7.82 20.74
N THR A 360 -10.10 -6.98 21.68
CA THR A 360 -10.12 -7.25 23.13
C THR A 360 -11.27 -6.51 23.80
N ALA A 361 -12.42 -7.16 23.90
CA ALA A 361 -13.39 -6.90 24.97
C ALA A 361 -14.07 -8.21 25.37
N ALA A 362 -13.32 -9.08 26.08
CA ALA A 362 -13.89 -10.14 26.91
C ALA A 362 -12.84 -10.66 27.92
N ALA A 363 -12.39 -9.81 28.84
CA ALA A 363 -11.82 -10.25 30.11
C ALA A 363 -11.76 -9.07 31.09
N ARG A 364 -12.90 -8.77 31.72
CA ARG A 364 -12.98 -8.40 33.14
C ARG A 364 -14.40 -8.61 33.64
#